data_AF-A0A403M9N1-F1
#
_entry.id   AF-A0A403M9N1-F1
#
_cell.length_a   1.000
_cell.length_b   1.000
_cell.length_c   1.000
_cell.angle_alpha   90.00
_cell.angle_beta   90.00
_cell.angle_gamma   90.00
#
_symmetry.space_group_name_H-M   'P 1'
#
loop_
_entity.id
_entity.type
_entity.pdbx_description
1 polymer ?
#
loop_
_entity_poly.entity_id
_entity_poly.type
_entity_poly.pdbx_seq_one_letter_code
_entity_poly.pdbx_strand_id
1 'polypeptide(L)'
;MSAIYSSAINSLVVINTVLSACWLFRQELLVCHVNRKREKDMLKQQDMTETARVVFNELSATEPATVGEIAQNTYLSRERCQLILTQLVMAGLADYQFGCYRRLPQ
;
A
#
# COMPACT_ATOMS: atom_id res chain seq x y z
N MET A 1 43.97 -20.70 41.22
CA MET A 1 43.75 -19.48 40.42
C MET A 1 43.15 -19.73 39.04
N SER A 2 43.38 -20.87 38.37
CA SER A 2 42.85 -21.09 37.01
C SER A 2 41.36 -21.46 36.92
N ALA A 3 40.81 -22.19 37.90
CA ALA A 3 39.40 -22.63 37.87
C ALA A 3 38.38 -21.47 37.93
N ILE A 4 38.71 -20.40 38.67
CA ILE A 4 37.86 -19.18 38.79
C ILE A 4 37.90 -18.37 37.48
N TYR A 5 39.04 -18.34 36.79
CA TYR A 5 39.18 -17.66 35.51
C TYR A 5 38.38 -18.37 34.40
N SER A 6 38.41 -19.71 34.36
CA SER A 6 37.61 -20.49 33.39
C SER A 6 36.09 -20.37 33.60
N SER A 7 35.60 -20.32 34.85
CA SER A 7 34.15 -20.15 35.07
C SER A 7 33.67 -18.75 34.69
N ALA A 8 34.46 -17.71 34.97
CA ALA A 8 34.16 -16.34 34.58
C ALA A 8 34.12 -16.16 33.05
N ILE A 9 35.07 -16.77 32.34
CA ILE A 9 35.10 -16.77 30.85
C ILE A 9 33.87 -17.47 30.29
N ASN A 10 33.50 -18.65 30.82
CA ASN A 10 32.31 -19.38 30.37
C ASN A 10 31.01 -18.61 30.61
N SER A 11 30.85 -17.98 31.79
CA SER A 11 29.70 -17.13 32.09
C SER A 11 29.60 -15.93 31.16
N LEU A 12 30.72 -15.29 30.82
CA LEU A 12 30.73 -14.15 29.90
C LEU A 12 30.37 -14.56 28.46
N VAL A 13 30.82 -15.73 28.00
CA VAL A 13 30.44 -16.29 26.69
C VAL A 13 28.95 -16.61 26.64
N VAL A 14 28.39 -17.19 27.71
CA VAL A 14 26.94 -17.48 27.79
C VAL A 14 26.12 -16.20 27.74
N ILE A 15 26.49 -15.15 28.49
CA ILE A 15 25.76 -13.88 28.49
C ILE A 15 25.79 -13.23 27.10
N ASN A 16 26.95 -13.17 26.45
CA ASN A 16 27.06 -12.59 25.11
C ASN A 16 26.26 -13.37 24.06
N THR A 17 26.23 -14.70 24.16
CA THR A 17 25.44 -15.56 23.26
C THR A 17 23.94 -15.32 23.44
N VAL A 18 23.47 -15.21 24.69
CA VAL A 18 22.07 -14.91 25.00
C VAL A 18 21.69 -13.49 24.57
N LEU A 19 22.56 -12.50 24.79
CA LEU A 19 22.34 -11.13 24.35
C LEU A 19 22.27 -11.03 22.82
N SER A 20 23.17 -11.73 22.12
CA SER A 20 23.21 -11.81 20.66
C SER A 20 21.96 -12.50 20.09
N ALA A 21 21.54 -13.63 20.66
CA ALA A 21 20.31 -14.32 20.26
C ALA A 21 19.07 -13.45 20.50
N CYS A 22 19.01 -12.73 21.61
CA CYS A 22 17.92 -11.80 21.92
C CYS A 22 17.89 -10.60 20.94
N TRP A 23 19.06 -10.08 20.55
CA TRP A 23 19.19 -9.04 19.53
C TRP A 23 18.74 -9.52 18.15
N LEU A 24 19.20 -10.71 17.72
CA LEU A 24 18.79 -11.33 16.45
C LEU A 24 17.28 -11.58 16.41
N PHE A 25 16.70 -12.10 17.49
CA PHE A 25 15.26 -12.31 17.57
C PHE A 25 14.46 -11.00 17.50
N ARG A 26 14.97 -9.92 18.10
CA ARG A 26 14.38 -8.58 17.97
C ARG A 26 14.46 -8.05 16.54
N GLN A 27 15.56 -8.30 15.85
CA GLN A 27 15.76 -7.90 14.46
C GLN A 27 14.81 -8.66 13.52
N GLU A 28 14.63 -9.97 13.71
CA GLU A 28 13.65 -10.78 12.96
C GLU A 28 12.21 -10.30 13.17
N LEU A 29 11.82 -9.97 14.41
CA LEU A 29 10.50 -9.42 14.70
C LEU A 29 10.30 -8.04 14.05
N LEU A 30 11.32 -7.18 14.05
CA LEU A 30 11.27 -5.89 13.37
C LEU A 30 11.17 -6.06 11.85
N VAL A 31 11.93 -6.98 11.25
CA VAL A 31 11.83 -7.31 9.82
C VAL A 31 10.43 -7.83 9.50
N CYS A 32 9.87 -8.74 10.30
CA CYS A 32 8.51 -9.23 10.14
C CYS A 32 7.46 -8.10 10.22
N HIS A 33 7.58 -7.20 11.20
CA HIS A 33 6.65 -6.08 11.36
C HIS A 33 6.73 -5.11 10.18
N VAL A 34 7.94 -4.74 9.76
CA VAL A 34 8.16 -3.84 8.61
C VAL A 34 7.74 -4.50 7.31
N ASN A 35 7.99 -5.80 7.13
CA ASN A 35 7.56 -6.54 5.94
C ASN A 35 6.03 -6.62 5.87
N ARG A 36 5.37 -6.97 6.98
CA ARG A 36 3.90 -6.98 7.07
C ARG A 36 3.28 -5.59 6.84
N LYS A 37 3.93 -4.52 7.33
CA LYS A 37 3.46 -3.15 7.09
C LYS A 37 3.55 -2.79 5.61
N ARG A 38 4.69 -3.06 4.97
CA ARG A 38 4.89 -2.85 3.53
C ARG A 38 3.89 -3.64 2.69
N GLU A 39 3.63 -4.90 3.05
CA GLU A 39 2.65 -5.74 2.36
C GLU A 39 1.23 -5.15 2.45
N LYS A 40 0.80 -4.70 3.64
CA LYS A 40 -0.50 -4.03 3.81
C LYS A 40 -0.60 -2.73 2.99
N ASP A 41 0.47 -1.94 2.96
CA ASP A 41 0.50 -0.70 2.21
C ASP A 41 0.46 -0.97 0.70
N MET A 42 1.16 -2.02 0.22
CA MET A 42 1.12 -2.47 -1.17
C MET A 42 -0.25 -2.99 -1.57
N LEU A 43 -0.89 -3.81 -0.73
CA LEU A 43 -2.25 -4.32 -0.98
C LEU A 43 -3.26 -3.15 -1.06
N LYS A 44 -3.17 -2.17 -0.17
CA LYS A 44 -4.02 -0.96 -0.22
C LYS A 44 -3.81 -0.15 -1.50
N GLN A 45 -2.57 -0.03 -1.97
CA GLN A 45 -2.28 0.66 -3.24
C GLN A 45 -2.81 -0.13 -4.45
N GLN A 46 -2.67 -1.46 -4.47
CA GLN A 46 -3.25 -2.30 -5.52
C GLN A 46 -4.78 -2.16 -5.57
N ASP A 47 -5.44 -2.14 -4.41
CA ASP A 47 -6.89 -1.97 -4.31
C ASP A 47 -7.35 -0.60 -4.86
N MET A 48 -6.61 0.48 -4.54
CA MET A 48 -6.85 1.80 -5.13
C MET A 48 -6.60 1.81 -6.64
N THR A 49 -5.57 1.11 -7.12
CA THR A 49 -5.24 1.02 -8.54
C THR A 49 -6.32 0.27 -9.32
N GLU A 50 -6.81 -0.85 -8.78
CA GLU A 50 -7.89 -1.62 -9.39
C GLU A 50 -9.19 -0.83 -9.39
N THR A 51 -9.51 -0.14 -8.28
CA THR A 51 -10.66 0.76 -8.22
C THR A 51 -10.59 1.85 -9.29
N ALA A 52 -9.41 2.46 -9.48
CA ALA A 52 -9.21 3.46 -10.52
C ALA A 52 -9.35 2.87 -11.94
N ARG A 53 -8.90 1.64 -12.14
CA ARG A 53 -9.06 0.92 -13.42
C ARG A 53 -10.53 0.65 -13.74
N VAL A 54 -11.32 0.26 -12.74
CA VAL A 54 -12.76 0.04 -12.90
C VAL A 54 -13.48 1.35 -13.26
N VAL A 55 -13.20 2.45 -12.55
CA VAL A 55 -13.75 3.77 -12.88
C VAL A 55 -13.35 4.22 -14.28
N PHE A 56 -12.10 4.00 -14.66
CA PHE A 56 -11.64 4.31 -16.00
C PHE A 56 -12.39 3.49 -17.06
N ASN A 57 -12.65 2.20 -16.81
CA ASN A 57 -13.38 1.30 -17.71
C ASN A 57 -14.83 1.70 -17.95
N GLU A 58 -15.50 2.28 -16.96
CA GLU A 58 -16.85 2.83 -17.10
C GLU A 58 -16.89 4.09 -17.98
N LEU A 59 -15.78 4.81 -18.17
CA LEU A 59 -15.76 5.99 -19.03
C LEU A 59 -15.77 5.59 -20.51
N SER A 60 -16.68 6.18 -21.28
CA SER A 60 -16.71 6.05 -22.74
C SER A 60 -15.96 7.21 -23.42
N ALA A 61 -15.44 6.94 -24.61
CA ALA A 61 -14.82 7.96 -25.46
C ALA A 61 -15.87 8.79 -26.23
N THR A 62 -17.07 8.22 -26.45
CA THR A 62 -18.15 8.82 -27.24
C THR A 62 -19.23 9.45 -26.39
N GLU A 63 -19.55 8.82 -25.25
CA GLU A 63 -20.63 9.25 -24.36
C GLU A 63 -20.04 9.73 -23.02
N PRO A 64 -20.16 11.02 -22.69
CA PRO A 64 -19.68 11.53 -21.42
C PRO A 64 -20.64 11.14 -20.28
N ALA A 65 -20.10 10.79 -19.12
CA ALA A 65 -20.85 10.32 -17.96
C ALA A 65 -20.63 11.22 -16.73
N THR A 66 -21.66 11.38 -15.90
CA THR A 66 -21.57 12.14 -14.65
C THR A 66 -20.94 11.31 -13.52
N VAL A 67 -20.39 11.97 -12.50
CA VAL A 67 -19.90 11.28 -11.28
C VAL A 67 -20.99 10.40 -10.65
N GLY A 68 -22.25 10.85 -10.70
CA GLY A 68 -23.37 10.13 -10.12
C GLY A 68 -23.67 8.80 -10.83
N GLU A 69 -23.57 8.76 -12.15
CA GLU A 69 -23.74 7.54 -12.94
C GLU A 69 -22.57 6.58 -12.72
N ILE A 70 -21.34 7.09 -12.80
CA ILE A 70 -20.14 6.26 -12.61
C ILE A 70 -20.09 5.69 -11.19
N ALA A 71 -20.43 6.48 -10.18
CA ALA A 71 -20.48 6.01 -8.79
C ALA A 71 -21.50 4.88 -8.59
N GLN A 72 -22.65 4.95 -9.28
CA GLN A 72 -23.66 3.89 -9.24
C GLN A 72 -23.17 2.62 -9.94
N ASN A 73 -22.57 2.74 -11.12
CA ASN A 73 -22.07 1.58 -11.88
C ASN A 73 -20.90 0.88 -11.19
N THR A 74 -20.03 1.65 -10.53
CA THR A 74 -18.84 1.14 -9.83
C THR A 74 -19.07 0.80 -8.36
N TYR A 75 -20.28 1.07 -7.84
CA TYR A 75 -20.64 0.92 -6.43
C TYR A 75 -19.72 1.70 -5.46
N LEU A 76 -19.18 2.83 -5.92
CA LEU A 76 -18.34 3.72 -5.13
C LEU A 76 -19.14 4.87 -4.54
N SER A 77 -18.64 5.43 -3.44
CA SER A 77 -19.15 6.73 -2.98
C SER A 77 -18.82 7.81 -3.99
N ARG A 78 -19.64 8.86 -4.06
CA ARG A 78 -19.43 9.99 -4.99
C ARG A 78 -18.07 10.65 -4.75
N GLU A 79 -17.65 10.77 -3.50
CA GLU A 79 -16.39 11.40 -3.11
C GLU A 79 -15.19 10.58 -3.59
N ARG A 80 -15.22 9.25 -3.42
CA ARG A 80 -14.17 8.36 -3.93
C ARG A 80 -14.11 8.39 -5.45
N CYS A 81 -15.26 8.31 -6.10
CA CYS A 81 -15.37 8.38 -7.56
C CYS A 81 -14.80 9.71 -8.08
N GLN A 82 -15.16 10.84 -7.45
CA GLN A 82 -14.68 12.16 -7.82
C GLN A 82 -13.17 12.33 -7.63
N LEU A 83 -12.60 11.79 -6.54
CA LEU A 83 -11.15 11.80 -6.34
C LEU A 83 -10.42 11.02 -7.43
N ILE A 84 -10.90 9.83 -7.77
CA ILE A 84 -10.32 9.00 -8.84
C ILE A 84 -10.44 9.70 -10.19
N LEU A 85 -11.62 10.21 -10.53
CA LEU A 85 -11.86 10.92 -11.78
C LEU A 85 -10.97 12.16 -11.91
N THR A 86 -10.77 12.89 -10.82
CA THR A 86 -9.83 14.03 -10.79
C THR A 86 -8.41 13.55 -11.09
N GLN A 87 -7.97 12.44 -10.50
CA GLN A 87 -6.65 11.88 -10.80
C GLN A 87 -6.51 11.45 -12.26
N LEU A 88 -7.55 10.84 -12.85
CA LEU A 88 -7.57 10.46 -14.26
C LEU A 88 -7.47 11.67 -15.18
N VAL A 89 -8.15 12.77 -14.86
CA VAL A 89 -8.07 14.04 -15.61
C VAL A 89 -6.67 14.64 -15.50
N MET A 90 -6.12 14.70 -14.29
CA MET A 90 -4.76 15.21 -14.06
C MET A 90 -3.68 14.36 -14.76
N ALA A 91 -3.92 13.05 -14.90
CA ALA A 91 -3.06 12.13 -15.64
C ALA A 91 -3.24 12.20 -17.17
N GLY A 92 -4.18 13.02 -17.67
CA GLY A 92 -4.48 13.13 -19.10
C GLY A 92 -5.18 11.91 -19.69
N LEU A 93 -5.83 11.09 -18.86
CA LEU A 93 -6.57 9.89 -19.28
C LEU A 93 -8.06 10.17 -19.50
N ALA A 94 -8.58 11.23 -18.89
CA ALA A 94 -9.97 11.65 -19.01
C ALA A 94 -10.08 13.17 -19.23
N ASP A 95 -11.15 13.59 -19.88
CA ASP A 95 -11.55 14.98 -20.04
C ASP A 95 -12.75 15.30 -19.16
N TYR A 96 -12.84 16.53 -18.67
CA TYR A 96 -13.95 17.01 -17.84
C TYR A 96 -14.60 18.22 -18.49
N GLN A 97 -15.89 18.10 -18.84
CA GLN A 97 -16.69 19.18 -19.41
C GLN A 97 -18.09 19.20 -18.81
N PHE A 98 -18.51 20.38 -18.34
CA PHE A 98 -19.87 20.65 -17.86
C PHE A 98 -20.43 19.65 -16.83
N GLY A 99 -19.58 19.11 -15.95
CA GLY A 99 -20.02 18.14 -14.93
C GLY A 99 -19.95 16.67 -15.36
N CYS A 100 -19.55 16.40 -16.62
CA CYS A 100 -19.38 15.07 -17.15
C CYS A 100 -17.91 14.76 -17.46
N TYR A 101 -17.59 13.47 -17.48
CA TYR A 101 -16.26 12.93 -17.73
C TYR A 101 -16.29 12.06 -18.99
N ARG A 102 -15.24 12.16 -19.80
CA ARG A 102 -15.07 11.39 -21.03
C ARG A 102 -13.68 10.77 -21.08
N ARG A 103 -13.58 9.54 -21.54
CA ARG A 103 -12.28 8.89 -21.74
C ARG A 103 -11.54 9.53 -22.92
N LEU A 104 -10.25 9.80 -22.73
CA LEU A 104 -9.37 10.21 -23.83
C LEU A 104 -8.82 8.96 -24.54
N PRO A 105 -8.77 8.95 -25.88
CA PRO A 105 -8.08 7.89 -26.62
C PRO A 105 -6.58 7.96 -26.29
N GLN A 106 -5.97 6.81 -26.01
CA GLN A 106 -4.51 6.66 -25.89
C GLN A 106 -3.84 6.64 -27.25
#